data_AF-A0A1M5W5Z1-F1
#
_entry.id   AF-A0A1M5W5Z1-F1
#
_cell.length_a   1.000
_cell.length_b   1.000
_cell.length_c   1.000
_cell.angle_alpha   90.00
_cell.angle_beta   90.00
_cell.angle_gamma   90.00
#
_symmetry.space_group_name_H-M   'P 1'
#
loop_
_entity.id
_entity.type
_entity.pdbx_description
1 polymer ?
#
loop_
_entity_poly.entity_id
_entity_poly.type
_entity_poly.pdbx_seq_one_letter_code
_entity_poly.pdbx_strand_id
1 'polypeptide(L)'
;MIKRVLLAVLFFTAPLCPVSAQDAKVSVDMMGIGGMSCSHWRSTQEHRLEGAVWIYGFWTGLNYVAAASDQSQAKIDVSAVVPEVEKTCALQTSQTLASAVWTTYLEFNR
;
A
#
# COMPACT_ATOMS: atom_id res chain seq x y z
N MET A 1 -6.87 66.74 14.68
CA MET A 1 -8.26 66.26 14.43
C MET A 1 -8.19 64.79 14.02
N ILE A 2 -8.50 63.87 14.95
CA ILE A 2 -8.44 62.42 14.74
C ILE A 2 -9.76 61.97 14.09
N LYS A 3 -9.72 61.52 12.84
CA LYS A 3 -10.88 60.93 12.18
C LYS A 3 -11.04 59.48 12.65
N ARG A 4 -12.11 59.21 13.39
CA ARG A 4 -12.61 57.85 13.67
C ARG A 4 -13.17 57.29 12.36
N VAL A 5 -12.49 56.32 11.77
CA VAL A 5 -13.03 55.55 10.63
C VAL A 5 -13.48 54.19 11.17
N LEU A 6 -14.77 53.95 11.04
CA LEU A 6 -15.48 52.75 11.47
C LEU A 6 -15.16 51.55 10.57
N LEU A 7 -15.21 50.37 11.18
CA LEU A 7 -14.99 49.01 10.65
C LEU A 7 -15.67 48.71 9.30
N ALA A 8 -15.00 47.90 8.49
CA ALA A 8 -15.64 46.88 7.66
C ALA A 8 -14.84 45.57 7.77
N VAL A 9 -15.36 44.61 8.54
CA VAL A 9 -14.82 43.24 8.58
C VAL A 9 -15.37 42.51 7.37
N LEU A 10 -14.49 42.23 6.41
CA LEU A 10 -14.77 41.35 5.28
C LEU A 10 -14.79 39.91 5.79
N PHE A 11 -15.99 39.36 6.00
CA PHE A 11 -16.17 37.92 6.17
C PHE A 11 -15.89 37.24 4.83
N PHE A 12 -14.68 36.73 4.65
CA PHE A 12 -14.37 35.78 3.59
C PHE A 12 -15.12 34.48 3.89
N THR A 13 -16.30 34.30 3.31
CA THR A 13 -16.95 32.99 3.25
C THR A 13 -16.23 32.17 2.18
N ALA A 14 -15.11 31.55 2.55
CA ALA A 14 -14.50 30.53 1.71
C ALA A 14 -15.53 29.40 1.53
N PRO A 15 -15.77 28.91 0.30
CA PRO A 15 -16.63 27.77 0.10
C PRO A 15 -15.94 26.56 0.73
N LEU A 16 -16.46 26.12 1.88
CA LEU A 16 -16.20 24.80 2.44
C LEU A 16 -16.90 23.80 1.52
N CYS A 17 -16.37 23.57 0.33
CA CYS A 17 -16.68 22.35 -0.40
C CYS A 17 -15.97 21.22 0.38
N PRO A 18 -16.69 20.32 1.06
CA PRO A 18 -16.07 19.10 1.53
C PRO A 18 -15.69 18.33 0.27
N VAL A 19 -14.42 18.42 -0.13
CA VAL A 19 -13.83 17.46 -1.06
C VAL A 19 -13.86 16.13 -0.32
N SER A 20 -14.92 15.37 -0.52
CA SER A 20 -14.93 13.96 -0.18
C SER A 20 -14.02 13.29 -1.19
N ALA A 21 -12.73 13.19 -0.85
CA ALA A 21 -11.85 12.23 -1.49
C ALA A 21 -12.43 10.86 -1.14
N GLN A 22 -13.29 10.34 -2.01
CA GLN A 22 -13.60 8.93 -2.01
C GLN A 22 -12.31 8.27 -2.44
N ASP A 23 -11.51 7.81 -1.49
CA ASP A 23 -10.47 6.84 -1.76
C ASP A 23 -11.19 5.68 -2.46
N ALA A 24 -11.14 5.67 -3.78
CA ALA A 24 -11.67 4.58 -4.58
C ALA A 24 -10.86 3.36 -4.13
N LYS A 25 -11.46 2.55 -3.26
CA LYS A 25 -10.81 1.39 -2.69
C LYS A 25 -10.51 0.47 -3.86
N VAL A 26 -9.26 0.47 -4.31
CA VAL A 26 -8.80 -0.41 -5.37
C VAL A 26 -9.01 -1.83 -4.86
N SER A 27 -10.04 -2.50 -5.40
CA SER A 27 -10.36 -3.88 -5.09
C SER A 27 -9.71 -4.74 -6.15
N VAL A 28 -8.66 -5.46 -5.76
CA VAL A 28 -7.98 -6.42 -6.62
C VAL A 28 -8.46 -7.81 -6.23
N ASP A 29 -8.93 -8.57 -7.22
CA ASP A 29 -9.26 -9.98 -7.01
C ASP A 29 -7.97 -10.79 -6.84
N MET A 30 -7.75 -11.30 -5.64
CA MET A 30 -6.52 -12.01 -5.30
C MET A 30 -6.69 -13.50 -5.56
N MET A 31 -5.88 -14.04 -6.48
CA MET A 31 -5.88 -15.46 -6.82
C MET A 31 -4.80 -16.23 -6.05
N GLY A 32 -5.10 -17.49 -5.71
CA GLY A 32 -4.16 -18.40 -5.04
C GLY A 32 -3.85 -18.00 -3.59
N ILE A 33 -2.69 -18.45 -3.09
CA ILE A 33 -2.25 -18.23 -1.70
C ILE A 33 -2.15 -16.75 -1.29
N GLY A 34 -2.04 -15.82 -2.25
CA GLY A 34 -2.06 -14.38 -2.00
C GLY A 34 -3.34 -13.87 -1.31
N GLY A 35 -4.48 -14.54 -1.56
CA GLY A 35 -5.75 -14.24 -0.92
C GLY A 35 -5.90 -14.83 0.49
N MET A 36 -5.01 -15.75 0.88
CA MET A 36 -5.01 -16.37 2.19
C MET A 36 -4.30 -15.50 3.23
N SER A 37 -4.53 -15.78 4.51
CA SER A 37 -3.89 -15.03 5.60
C SER A 37 -2.38 -15.32 5.70
N CYS A 38 -1.63 -14.37 6.25
CA CYS A 38 -0.24 -14.56 6.63
C CYS A 38 -0.04 -15.75 7.57
N SER A 39 -0.99 -16.03 8.48
CA SER A 39 -0.96 -17.24 9.32
C SER A 39 -1.07 -18.53 8.51
N HIS A 40 -1.93 -18.55 7.48
CA HIS A 40 -2.07 -19.71 6.60
C HIS A 40 -0.79 -19.93 5.80
N TRP A 41 -0.25 -18.89 5.16
CA TRP A 41 1.01 -18.97 4.42
C TRP A 41 2.16 -19.54 5.26
N ARG A 42 2.26 -19.14 6.53
CA ARG A 42 3.36 -19.54 7.42
C ARG A 42 3.15 -20.90 8.10
N SER A 43 2.01 -21.57 7.87
CA SER A 43 1.58 -22.74 8.64
C SER A 43 2.30 -24.04 8.29
N THR A 44 2.72 -24.23 7.04
CA THR A 44 3.44 -25.42 6.58
C THR A 44 4.56 -25.06 5.62
N GLN A 45 5.47 -26.00 5.36
CA GLN A 45 6.56 -25.79 4.40
C GLN A 45 6.02 -25.67 2.97
N GLU A 46 4.98 -26.44 2.63
CA GLU A 46 4.33 -26.41 1.33
C GLU A 46 3.70 -25.04 1.06
N HIS A 47 2.95 -24.49 2.04
CA HIS A 47 2.39 -23.15 1.94
C HIS A 47 3.49 -22.09 1.82
N ARG A 48 4.59 -22.23 2.57
CA ARG A 48 5.74 -21.32 2.47
C ARG A 48 6.32 -21.29 1.06
N LEU A 49 6.49 -22.45 0.43
CA LEU A 49 7.01 -22.58 -0.94
C LEU A 49 6.05 -22.02 -1.99
N GLU A 50 4.76 -22.35 -1.89
CA GLU A 50 3.73 -21.79 -2.78
C GLU A 50 3.70 -20.26 -2.67
N GLY A 51 3.72 -19.74 -1.43
CA GLY A 51 3.73 -18.32 -1.17
C GLY A 51 4.99 -17.63 -1.67
N ALA A 52 6.16 -18.25 -1.59
CA ALA A 52 7.40 -17.68 -2.14
C ALA A 52 7.29 -17.45 -3.65
N VAL A 53 6.80 -18.44 -4.41
CA VAL A 53 6.57 -18.32 -5.86
C VAL A 53 5.55 -17.21 -6.15
N TRP A 54 4.45 -17.19 -5.40
CA TRP A 54 3.41 -16.18 -5.55
C TRP A 54 3.93 -14.76 -5.25
N ILE A 55 4.71 -14.57 -4.18
CA ILE A 55 5.32 -13.29 -3.79
C ILE A 55 6.19 -12.75 -4.93
N TYR A 56 7.05 -13.58 -5.52
CA TYR A 56 7.90 -13.15 -6.64
C TYR A 56 7.10 -12.72 -7.86
N GLY A 57 6.05 -13.47 -8.20
CA GLY A 57 5.14 -13.12 -9.30
C GLY A 57 4.43 -11.79 -9.04
N PHE A 58 3.88 -11.61 -7.84
CA PHE A 58 3.17 -10.40 -7.45
C PHE A 58 4.11 -9.18 -7.43
N TRP A 59 5.31 -9.29 -6.83
CA TRP A 59 6.31 -8.23 -6.82
C TRP A 59 6.74 -7.83 -8.23
N THR A 60 6.92 -8.80 -9.13
CA THR A 60 7.22 -8.54 -10.54
C THR A 60 6.09 -7.77 -11.22
N GLY A 61 4.84 -8.15 -10.96
CA GLY A 61 3.66 -7.42 -11.45
C GLY A 61 3.60 -5.97 -10.94
N LEU A 62 3.91 -5.75 -9.66
CA LEU A 62 4.00 -4.40 -9.08
C LEU A 62 5.10 -3.56 -9.76
N ASN A 63 6.29 -4.13 -9.96
CA ASN A 63 7.37 -3.46 -10.69
C ASN A 63 6.98 -3.14 -12.14
N TYR A 64 6.26 -4.05 -12.81
CA TYR A 64 5.77 -3.82 -14.17
C TYR A 64 4.77 -2.65 -14.21
N VAL A 65 3.77 -2.63 -13.33
CA VAL A 65 2.79 -1.55 -13.26
C VAL A 65 3.46 -0.22 -12.92
N ALA A 66 4.42 -0.21 -11.99
CA ALA A 66 5.19 0.98 -11.66
C ALA A 66 5.95 1.50 -12.88
N ALA A 67 6.67 0.63 -13.59
CA ALA A 67 7.38 1.00 -14.81
C ALA A 67 6.45 1.53 -15.92
N ALA A 68 5.30 0.89 -16.11
CA ALA A 68 4.29 1.30 -17.09
C ALA A 68 3.59 2.63 -16.72
N SER A 69 3.69 3.05 -15.46
CA SER A 69 3.08 4.28 -14.93
C SER A 69 4.13 5.37 -14.64
N ASP A 70 5.35 5.24 -15.17
CA ASP A 70 6.48 6.14 -14.94
C ASP A 70 6.83 6.34 -13.45
N GLN A 71 6.57 5.33 -12.61
CA GLN A 71 6.92 5.29 -11.20
C GLN A 71 8.22 4.52 -10.97
N SER A 72 8.90 4.82 -9.86
CA SER A 72 10.03 4.01 -9.40
C SER A 72 9.60 2.58 -9.09
N GLN A 73 10.53 1.65 -9.34
CA GLN A 73 10.37 0.25 -9.01
C GLN A 73 11.00 -0.03 -7.64
N ALA A 74 10.41 -0.93 -6.87
CA ALA A 74 11.01 -1.40 -5.63
C ALA A 74 12.18 -2.35 -5.95
N LYS A 75 13.39 -1.80 -5.97
CA LYS A 75 14.62 -2.55 -6.23
C LYS A 75 15.21 -3.06 -4.92
N ILE A 76 15.06 -4.35 -4.69
CA ILE A 76 15.64 -5.09 -3.57
C ILE A 76 16.32 -6.35 -4.12
N ASP A 77 17.31 -6.89 -3.41
CA ASP A 77 17.86 -8.21 -3.72
C ASP A 77 16.73 -9.26 -3.68
N VAL A 78 16.67 -10.10 -4.72
CA VAL A 78 15.64 -11.16 -4.86
C VAL A 78 15.65 -12.10 -3.65
N SER A 79 16.82 -12.37 -3.06
CA SER A 79 16.95 -13.21 -1.87
C SER A 79 16.35 -12.57 -0.62
N ALA A 80 16.18 -11.25 -0.59
CA ALA A 80 15.63 -10.51 0.54
C ALA A 80 14.11 -10.30 0.46
N VAL A 81 13.49 -10.38 -0.72
CA VAL A 81 12.04 -10.15 -0.90
C VAL A 81 11.19 -10.97 0.06
N VAL A 82 11.31 -12.30 0.03
CA VAL A 82 10.48 -13.19 0.85
C VAL A 82 10.73 -13.02 2.35
N PRO A 83 11.99 -12.93 2.84
CA PRO A 83 12.26 -12.60 4.23
C PRO A 83 11.63 -11.28 4.71
N GLU A 84 11.66 -10.21 3.92
CA GLU A 84 11.06 -8.94 4.32
C GLU A 84 9.52 -9.03 4.39
N VAL A 85 8.90 -9.72 3.42
CA VAL A 85 7.45 -9.99 3.47
C VAL A 85 7.11 -10.84 4.70
N GLU A 86 7.94 -11.82 5.07
CA GLU A 86 7.72 -12.61 6.28
C GLU A 86 7.72 -11.75 7.55
N LYS A 87 8.62 -10.77 7.65
CA LYS A 87 8.62 -9.81 8.77
C LYS A 87 7.31 -9.02 8.83
N THR A 88 6.86 -8.47 7.71
CA THR A 88 5.58 -7.74 7.64
C THR A 88 4.40 -8.64 8.03
N CYS A 89 4.37 -9.88 7.53
CA CYS A 89 3.36 -10.87 7.90
C CYS A 89 3.41 -11.26 9.39
N ALA A 90 4.58 -11.22 10.03
CA ALA A 90 4.70 -11.52 11.46
C ALA A 90 4.11 -10.43 12.35
N LEU A 91 4.06 -9.18 11.89
CA LEU A 91 3.45 -8.07 12.63
C LEU A 91 1.92 -8.15 12.67
N GLN A 92 1.29 -8.67 11.62
CA GLN A 92 -0.16 -8.81 11.54
C GLN A 92 -0.52 -10.10 10.80
N THR A 93 -0.78 -11.17 11.55
CA THR A 93 -0.93 -12.53 10.99
C THR A 93 -2.28 -12.79 10.32
N SER A 94 -3.30 -11.97 10.61
CA SER A 94 -4.64 -12.10 10.04
C SER A 94 -4.82 -11.41 8.68
N GLN A 95 -3.91 -10.51 8.30
CA GLN A 95 -3.97 -9.86 6.99
C GLN A 95 -3.67 -10.86 5.88
N THR A 96 -4.10 -10.56 4.65
CA THR A 96 -3.78 -11.38 3.49
C THR A 96 -2.31 -11.29 3.13
N LEU A 97 -1.74 -12.35 2.55
CA LEU A 97 -0.37 -12.32 2.05
C LEU A 97 -0.16 -11.19 1.05
N ALA A 98 -1.11 -10.95 0.15
CA ALA A 98 -1.03 -9.86 -0.82
C ALA A 98 -0.94 -8.47 -0.15
N SER A 99 -1.68 -8.23 0.94
CA SER A 99 -1.61 -6.98 1.70
C SER A 99 -0.24 -6.79 2.35
N ALA A 100 0.34 -7.87 2.89
CA ALA A 100 1.69 -7.83 3.43
C ALA A 100 2.71 -7.51 2.34
N VAL A 101 2.66 -8.18 1.18
CA VAL A 101 3.58 -7.91 0.06
C VAL A 101 3.45 -6.47 -0.43
N TRP A 102 2.23 -5.95 -0.58
CA TRP A 102 2.01 -4.55 -0.97
C TRP A 102 2.62 -3.57 0.02
N THR A 103 2.42 -3.81 1.32
CA THR A 103 2.98 -2.96 2.39
C THR A 103 4.51 -2.98 2.33
N THR A 104 5.12 -4.17 2.24
CA THR A 104 6.58 -4.30 2.10
C THR A 104 7.08 -3.61 0.83
N TYR A 105 6.40 -3.78 -0.32
CA TYR A 105 6.78 -3.16 -1.58
C TYR A 105 6.83 -1.63 -1.48
N LEU A 106 5.82 -1.02 -0.85
CA LEU A 106 5.77 0.42 -0.63
C LEU A 106 6.92 0.94 0.24
N GLU A 107 7.42 0.15 1.19
CA GLU A 107 8.57 0.54 2.01
C GLU A 107 9.87 0.59 1.18
N PHE A 108 10.02 -0.30 0.20
CA PHE A 108 11.17 -0.34 -0.72
C PHE A 108 10.99 0.52 -1.97
N ASN A 109 9.83 1.16 -2.15
CA ASN A 109 9.53 2.08 -3.24
C ASN A 109 9.37 3.55 -2.76
N ARG A 110 9.89 3.87 -1.58
CA ARG A 110 9.96 5.24 -1.07
C ARG A 110 11.18 5.98 -1.57
#